data_AF-A0A918LCF3-F1
#
_entry.id   AF-A0A918LCF3-F1
#
_cell.length_a   1.000
_cell.length_b   1.000
_cell.length_c   1.000
_cell.angle_alpha   90.00
_cell.angle_beta   90.00
_cell.angle_gamma   90.00
#
_symmetry.space_group_name_H-M   'P 1'
#
loop_
_entity.id
_entity.type
_entity.pdbx_description
1 polymer ?
#
loop_
_entity_poly.entity_id
_entity_poly.type
_entity_poly.pdbx_seq_one_letter_code
_entity_poly.pdbx_strand_id
1 'polypeptide(L)'
;MTPVVRGAGDLTVSGIARAVHDLTGHDLAGRLTPADVAGATFTVSDTGARGALFDTLIVPPHQAAILGVGAAVRRPAVVQDGDEELIGVREPVRLSLSYDHRLVDGADAAHYLTTVNKIVEAAAFEDTR
;
A
#
# COMPACT_ATOMS: atom_id res chain seq x y z
N MET A 1 -7.11 -13.42 9.05
CA MET A 1 -7.01 -12.34 10.07
C MET A 1 -6.04 -11.29 9.54
N THR A 2 -6.02 -10.07 10.09
CA THR A 2 -5.12 -9.00 9.61
C THR A 2 -3.99 -8.78 10.62
N PRO A 3 -2.79 -9.35 10.41
CA PRO A 3 -1.67 -9.16 11.32
C PRO A 3 -1.13 -7.72 11.25
N VAL A 4 -0.47 -7.28 12.32
CA VAL A 4 -0.05 -5.89 12.54
C VAL A 4 1.47 -5.80 12.65
N VAL A 5 2.09 -5.07 11.73
CA VAL A 5 3.49 -4.65 11.86
C VAL A 5 3.56 -3.48 12.84
N ARG A 6 4.23 -3.69 13.98
CA ARG A 6 4.37 -2.67 15.04
C ARG A 6 5.53 -1.73 14.74
N GLY A 7 5.35 -0.44 15.06
CA GLY A 7 6.41 0.56 14.90
C GLY A 7 6.87 0.72 13.45
N ALA A 8 5.98 0.55 12.47
CA ALA A 8 6.36 0.54 11.04
C ALA A 8 7.08 1.82 10.60
N GLY A 9 6.84 2.97 11.24
CA GLY A 9 7.54 4.23 10.97
C GLY A 9 9.02 4.24 11.39
N ASP A 10 9.43 3.35 12.29
CA ASP A 10 10.83 3.21 12.73
C ASP A 10 11.60 2.17 11.92
N LEU A 11 10.94 1.47 11.00
CA LEU A 11 11.51 0.39 10.22
C LEU A 11 11.92 0.87 8.82
N THR A 12 13.03 0.32 8.33
CA THR A 12 13.36 0.40 6.91
C THR A 12 12.40 -0.47 6.08
N VAL A 13 12.37 -0.30 4.76
CA VAL A 13 11.60 -1.18 3.87
C VAL A 13 11.98 -2.66 4.04
N SER A 14 13.28 -2.95 4.18
CA SER A 14 13.75 -4.32 4.48
C SER A 14 13.27 -4.82 5.86
N GLY A 15 13.21 -3.93 6.86
CA GLY A 15 12.64 -4.22 8.18
C GLY A 15 11.15 -4.55 8.12
N ILE A 16 10.37 -3.77 7.36
CA ILE A 16 8.94 -4.04 7.12
C ILE A 16 8.79 -5.38 6.40
N ALA A 17 9.55 -5.65 5.34
CA ALA A 17 9.47 -6.89 4.58
C ALA A 17 9.73 -8.12 5.46
N ARG A 18 10.73 -8.06 6.35
CA ARG A 18 11.01 -9.12 7.32
C ARG A 18 9.86 -9.32 8.30
N ALA A 19 9.33 -8.22 8.88
CA ALA A 19 8.22 -8.31 9.82
C ALA A 19 6.95 -8.92 9.19
N VAL A 20 6.65 -8.53 7.94
CA VAL A 20 5.55 -9.14 7.16
C VAL A 20 5.80 -10.62 6.93
N HIS A 21 7.01 -11.01 6.51
CA HIS A 21 7.37 -12.41 6.29
C HIS A 21 7.17 -13.27 7.54
N ASP A 22 7.65 -12.80 8.69
CA ASP A 22 7.54 -13.51 9.97
C ASP A 22 6.06 -13.67 10.38
N LEU A 23 5.27 -12.60 10.27
CA LEU A 23 3.83 -12.62 10.57
C LEU A 23 3.04 -13.54 9.62
N THR A 24 3.37 -13.54 8.33
CA THR A 24 2.78 -14.48 7.36
C THR A 24 3.15 -15.92 7.70
N GLY A 25 4.39 -16.19 8.09
CA GLY A 25 4.81 -17.51 8.55
C GLY A 25 4.05 -17.97 9.80
N HIS A 26 3.75 -17.05 10.72
CA HIS A 26 2.92 -17.34 11.89
C HIS A 26 1.46 -17.62 11.52
N ASP A 27 0.87 -16.83 10.62
CA ASP A 27 -0.52 -17.02 10.14
C ASP A 27 -0.69 -18.37 9.45
N LEU A 28 0.20 -18.70 8.51
CA LEU A 28 0.17 -19.99 7.79
C LEU A 28 0.32 -21.19 8.73
N ALA A 29 1.05 -21.02 9.83
CA ALA A 29 1.22 -22.06 10.84
C ALA A 29 0.11 -22.07 11.91
N GLY A 30 -0.88 -21.16 11.83
CA GLY A 30 -1.94 -21.03 12.84
C GLY A 30 -1.44 -20.55 14.21
N ARG A 31 -0.31 -19.82 14.24
CA ARG A 31 0.38 -19.37 15.46
C ARG A 31 0.24 -17.87 15.75
N LEU A 32 -0.68 -17.17 15.09
CA LEU A 32 -0.95 -15.77 15.42
C LEU A 32 -1.47 -15.66 16.86
N THR A 33 -0.86 -14.76 17.61
CA THR A 33 -1.29 -14.40 18.95
C THR A 33 -2.31 -13.26 18.89
N PRO A 34 -3.10 -13.05 19.96
CA PRO A 34 -3.97 -11.87 20.05
C PRO A 34 -3.20 -10.55 19.89
N ALA A 35 -1.93 -10.51 20.33
CA ALA A 35 -1.06 -9.37 20.16
C ALA A 35 -0.70 -9.14 18.68
N ASP A 36 -0.64 -10.16 17.83
CA ASP A 36 -0.26 -10.01 16.42
C ASP A 36 -1.36 -9.34 15.59
N VAL A 37 -2.60 -9.31 16.06
CA VAL A 37 -3.76 -8.80 15.31
C VAL A 37 -4.42 -7.57 15.95
N ALA A 38 -3.89 -7.09 17.08
CA ALA A 38 -4.47 -6.00 17.85
C ALA A 38 -3.69 -4.69 17.72
N GLY A 39 -4.41 -3.56 17.76
CA GLY A 39 -3.82 -2.22 17.79
C GLY A 39 -3.35 -1.70 16.44
N ALA A 40 -3.95 -2.16 15.34
CA ALA A 40 -3.73 -1.59 14.02
C ALA A 40 -4.19 -0.13 13.96
N THR A 41 -3.42 0.72 13.28
CA THR A 41 -3.73 2.15 13.07
C THR A 41 -4.05 2.48 11.61
N PHE A 42 -3.54 1.66 10.69
CA PHE A 42 -3.73 1.77 9.25
C PHE A 42 -3.65 0.36 8.64
N THR A 43 -4.37 0.12 7.53
CA THR A 43 -4.33 -1.17 6.83
C THR A 43 -3.88 -0.99 5.39
N VAL A 44 -3.05 -1.92 4.91
CA VAL A 44 -2.73 -2.10 3.49
C VAL A 44 -3.32 -3.45 3.06
N SER A 45 -4.03 -3.46 1.94
CA SER A 45 -4.65 -4.65 1.37
C SER A 45 -4.19 -4.86 -0.07
N ASP A 46 -3.46 -5.94 -0.32
CA ASP A 46 -3.09 -6.37 -1.68
C ASP A 46 -4.21 -7.22 -2.28
N THR A 47 -5.12 -6.57 -3.00
CA THR A 47 -6.15 -7.25 -3.80
C THR A 47 -5.61 -7.63 -5.19
N GLY A 48 -4.49 -7.03 -5.60
CA GLY A 48 -3.78 -7.31 -6.84
C GLY A 48 -3.22 -8.73 -6.93
N ALA A 49 -2.79 -9.31 -5.81
CA ALA A 49 -2.41 -10.73 -5.73
C ALA A 49 -3.52 -11.70 -6.21
N ARG A 50 -4.78 -11.26 -6.23
CA ARG A 50 -5.94 -12.01 -6.73
C ARG A 50 -6.47 -11.51 -8.08
N GLY A 51 -5.73 -10.62 -8.75
CA GLY A 51 -6.06 -10.08 -10.07
C GLY A 51 -7.05 -8.91 -10.07
N ALA A 52 -7.47 -8.40 -8.91
CA ALA A 52 -8.35 -7.24 -8.84
C ALA A 52 -7.61 -5.98 -9.29
N LEU A 53 -8.19 -5.20 -10.21
CA LEU A 53 -7.57 -3.95 -10.67
C LEU A 53 -7.64 -2.85 -9.61
N PHE A 54 -8.74 -2.78 -8.87
CA PHE A 54 -8.96 -1.92 -7.72
C PHE A 54 -10.12 -2.50 -6.91
N ASP A 55 -10.22 -2.11 -5.63
CA ASP A 55 -11.28 -2.55 -4.74
C ASP A 55 -11.79 -1.38 -3.89
N THR A 56 -13.07 -1.41 -3.52
CA THR A 56 -13.72 -0.45 -2.64
C THR A 56 -13.69 -0.98 -1.21
N LEU A 57 -12.54 -0.82 -0.57
CA LEU A 57 -12.28 -1.39 0.73
C LEU A 57 -13.07 -0.67 1.82
N ILE A 58 -13.54 -1.41 2.83
CA ILE A 58 -14.21 -0.84 4.01
C ILE A 58 -13.14 -0.56 5.06
N VAL A 59 -13.12 0.67 5.60
CA VAL A 59 -12.20 1.05 6.67
C VAL A 59 -12.49 0.18 7.91
N PRO A 60 -11.50 -0.57 8.43
CA PRO A 60 -11.71 -1.37 9.63
C PRO A 60 -12.04 -0.47 10.83
N PRO A 61 -12.82 -0.98 11.82
CA PRO A 61 -13.12 -0.21 13.02
C PRO A 61 -11.86 0.33 13.70
N HIS A 62 -11.95 1.56 14.22
CA HIS A 62 -10.89 2.26 14.95
C HIS A 62 -9.63 2.63 14.13
N GLN A 63 -9.68 2.51 12.80
CA GLN A 63 -8.63 2.98 11.90
C GLN A 63 -9.12 4.17 11.07
N ALA A 64 -8.20 5.04 10.65
CA ALA A 64 -8.55 6.23 9.88
C ALA A 64 -8.75 5.92 8.38
N ALA A 65 -8.01 4.95 7.86
CA ALA A 65 -7.99 4.63 6.43
C ALA A 65 -7.44 3.22 6.14
N ILE A 66 -7.70 2.77 4.91
CA ILE A 66 -7.17 1.53 4.32
C ILE A 66 -6.74 1.79 2.88
N LEU A 67 -5.52 1.38 2.53
CA LEU A 67 -4.96 1.46 1.18
C LEU A 67 -5.03 0.11 0.46
N GLY A 68 -5.71 0.10 -0.67
CA GLY A 68 -5.74 -1.01 -1.61
C GLY A 68 -4.62 -0.90 -2.64
N VAL A 69 -3.95 -2.01 -2.88
CA VAL A 69 -2.98 -2.20 -3.95
C VAL A 69 -3.58 -3.18 -4.97
N GLY A 70 -3.87 -2.68 -6.17
CA GLY A 70 -4.43 -3.47 -7.26
C GLY A 70 -3.36 -4.25 -8.03
N ALA A 71 -3.81 -5.03 -9.02
CA ALA A 71 -2.92 -5.83 -9.85
C ALA A 71 -2.04 -4.93 -10.74
N ALA A 72 -0.77 -5.30 -10.85
CA ALA A 72 0.13 -4.76 -11.85
C ALA A 72 -0.27 -5.32 -13.22
N VAL A 73 -0.63 -4.45 -14.17
CA VAL A 73 -1.11 -4.92 -15.47
C VAL A 73 -0.47 -4.14 -16.61
N ARG A 74 0.14 -4.88 -17.54
CA ARG A 74 0.73 -4.32 -18.75
C ARG A 74 -0.30 -3.55 -19.58
N ARG A 75 0.03 -2.31 -19.91
CA ARG A 75 -0.78 -1.40 -20.73
C ARG A 75 0.12 -0.54 -21.62
N PRO A 76 -0.30 -0.23 -22.86
CA PRO A 76 0.34 0.84 -23.62
C PRO A 76 0.11 2.17 -22.89
N ALA A 77 1.16 2.97 -22.77
CA ALA A 77 1.13 4.30 -22.17
C ALA A 77 2.10 5.22 -22.91
N VAL A 78 1.83 6.52 -22.84
CA VAL A 78 2.76 7.53 -23.34
C VAL A 78 4.00 7.55 -22.44
N VAL A 79 5.17 7.51 -23.06
CA VAL A 79 6.47 7.61 -22.40
C VAL A 79 7.26 8.74 -23.03
N GLN A 80 7.98 9.49 -22.20
CA GLN A 80 8.89 10.54 -22.68
C GLN A 80 10.26 9.91 -23.00
N ASP A 81 10.79 10.23 -24.17
CA ASP A 81 12.19 9.96 -24.56
C ASP A 81 12.82 11.27 -25.04
N GLY A 82 13.55 11.95 -24.15
CA GLY A 82 13.96 13.33 -24.36
C GLY A 82 12.74 14.26 -24.48
N ASP A 83 12.62 14.95 -25.62
CA ASP A 83 11.49 15.83 -25.95
C ASP A 83 10.40 15.11 -26.80
N GLU A 84 10.55 13.80 -27.04
CA GLU A 84 9.61 13.01 -27.85
C GLU A 84 8.62 12.21 -26.99
N GLU A 85 7.38 12.10 -27.48
CA GLU A 85 6.34 11.24 -26.90
C GLU A 85 6.20 9.95 -27.69
N LEU A 86 6.42 8.80 -27.04
CA LEU A 86 6.33 7.48 -27.65
C LEU A 86 5.26 6.64 -26.95
N ILE A 87 4.70 5.63 -27.63
CA ILE A 87 3.87 4.61 -26.98
C ILE A 87 4.76 3.46 -26.52
N GLY A 88 4.91 3.31 -25.20
CA GLY A 88 5.65 2.22 -24.57
C GLY A 88 4.74 1.29 -23.76
N VAL A 89 5.23 0.09 -23.43
CA VAL A 89 4.54 -0.80 -22.49
C VAL A 89 4.93 -0.42 -21.06
N ARG A 90 3.95 -0.10 -20.23
CA ARG A 90 4.10 0.13 -18.78
C ARG A 90 3.31 -0.91 -18.00
N GLU A 91 3.68 -1.11 -16.74
CA GLU A 91 3.00 -2.03 -15.83
C GLU A 91 2.53 -1.29 -14.57
N PRO A 92 1.58 -0.35 -14.70
CA PRO A 92 1.11 0.44 -13.57
C PRO A 92 0.29 -0.42 -12.60
N VAL A 93 0.35 -0.03 -11.33
CA VAL A 93 -0.53 -0.49 -10.25
C VAL A 93 -1.54 0.62 -9.97
N ARG A 94 -2.76 0.24 -9.57
CA ARG A 94 -3.78 1.21 -9.11
C ARG A 94 -3.82 1.18 -7.60
N LEU A 95 -3.76 2.37 -7.00
CA LEU A 95 -3.93 2.56 -5.57
C LEU A 95 -5.35 3.06 -5.30
N SER A 96 -6.05 2.45 -4.33
CA SER A 96 -7.36 2.92 -3.86
C SER A 96 -7.30 3.22 -2.36
N LEU A 97 -7.66 4.43 -1.94
CA LEU A 97 -7.72 4.79 -0.53
C LEU A 97 -9.17 4.95 -0.10
N SER A 98 -9.59 4.13 0.86
CA SER A 98 -10.82 4.39 1.61
C SER A 98 -10.46 4.99 2.96
N TYR A 99 -11.19 6.00 3.39
CA TYR A 99 -10.93 6.72 4.63
C TYR A 99 -12.23 7.20 5.27
N ASP A 100 -12.20 7.40 6.59
CA ASP A 100 -13.33 7.98 7.30
C ASP A 100 -13.38 9.50 7.05
N HIS A 101 -14.29 9.92 6.18
CA HIS A 101 -14.42 11.32 5.77
C HIS A 101 -14.88 12.26 6.89
N ARG A 102 -15.29 11.72 8.05
CA ARG A 102 -15.53 12.52 9.27
C ARG A 102 -14.23 12.97 9.94
N LEU A 103 -13.13 12.27 9.66
CA LEU A 103 -11.82 12.48 10.28
C LEU A 103 -10.80 13.06 9.29
N VAL A 104 -10.91 12.68 8.01
CA VAL A 104 -9.94 13.02 6.96
C VAL A 104 -10.65 13.76 5.82
N ASP A 105 -10.09 14.88 5.39
CA ASP A 105 -10.58 15.63 4.23
C ASP A 105 -10.12 15.01 2.91
N GLY A 106 -10.90 15.22 1.84
CA GLY A 106 -10.57 14.70 0.52
C GLY A 106 -9.26 15.24 -0.06
N ALA A 107 -8.88 16.47 0.26
CA ALA A 107 -7.60 17.04 -0.16
C ALA A 107 -6.42 16.34 0.52
N ASP A 108 -6.51 16.06 1.82
CA ASP A 108 -5.46 15.34 2.56
C ASP A 108 -5.32 13.90 2.06
N ALA A 109 -6.44 13.22 1.79
CA ALA A 109 -6.46 11.90 1.18
C ALA A 109 -5.80 11.89 -0.20
N ALA A 110 -6.07 12.91 -1.04
CA ALA A 110 -5.46 13.06 -2.35
C ALA A 110 -3.95 13.36 -2.26
N HIS A 111 -3.53 14.23 -1.35
CA HIS A 111 -2.12 14.53 -1.09
C HIS A 111 -1.36 13.29 -0.61
N TYR A 112 -1.95 12.50 0.30
CA TYR A 112 -1.36 11.24 0.74
C TYR A 112 -1.15 10.28 -0.44
N LEU A 113 -2.19 10.00 -1.23
CA LEU A 113 -2.11 9.08 -2.36
C LEU A 113 -1.07 9.53 -3.41
N THR A 114 -1.06 10.82 -3.75
CA THR A 114 -0.10 11.36 -4.72
C THR A 114 1.33 11.33 -4.20
N THR A 115 1.54 11.53 -2.89
CA THR A 115 2.86 11.39 -2.25
C THR A 115 3.35 9.95 -2.30
N VAL A 116 2.50 9.00 -1.91
CA VAL A 116 2.83 7.57 -2.00
C VAL A 116 3.16 7.17 -3.45
N ASN A 117 2.36 7.61 -4.42
CA ASN A 117 2.62 7.33 -5.84
C ASN A 117 4.01 7.83 -6.27
N LYS A 118 4.38 9.06 -5.93
CA LYS A 118 5.68 9.64 -6.26
C LYS A 118 6.84 8.86 -5.64
N ILE A 119 6.72 8.48 -4.36
CA ILE A 119 7.75 7.71 -3.65
C ILE A 119 7.98 6.36 -4.35
N VAL A 120 6.89 5.66 -4.69
CA VAL A 120 6.95 4.34 -5.33
C VAL A 120 7.51 4.43 -6.76
N GLU A 121 7.07 5.40 -7.55
CA GLU A 121 7.56 5.59 -8.93
C GLU A 121 9.03 6.00 -8.97
N ALA A 122 9.50 6.80 -8.01
CA ALA A 122 10.89 7.23 -7.92
C ALA A 122 11.82 6.16 -7.30
N ALA A 123 11.25 5.09 -6.74
CA ALA A 123 11.95 4.14 -5.87
C ALA A 123 12.71 4.81 -4.70
N ALA A 124 12.20 5.93 -4.22
CA ALA A 124 12.80 6.76 -3.17
C ALA A 124 12.42 6.23 -1.77
N PHE A 125 12.83 5.00 -1.47
CA PHE A 125 12.41 4.27 -0.27
C PHE A 125 13.30 4.45 0.96
N GLU A 126 14.45 5.10 0.79
CA GLU A 126 15.39 5.43 1.86
C GLU A 126 15.43 6.94 2.01
N ASP A 127 15.20 7.42 3.24
CA ASP A 127 15.11 8.85 3.46
C ASP A 127 16.47 9.53 3.54
N THR A 128 16.53 10.61 2.78
CA THR A 128 17.39 11.76 2.97
C THR A 128 16.79 12.52 4.15
N ARG A 129 17.21 12.18 5.37
CA ARG A 129 16.76 12.83 6.63
C ARG A 129 16.59 14.35 6.52
#